data_AF-A0A9D6IB20-F1
#
_entry.id   AF-A0A9D6IB20-F1
#
_cell.length_a   1.000
_cell.length_b   1.000
_cell.length_c   1.000
_cell.angle_alpha   90.00
_cell.angle_beta   90.00
_cell.angle_gamma   90.00
#
_symmetry.space_group_name_H-M   'P 1'
#
loop_
_entity.id
_entity.type
_entity.pdbx_description
1 polymer ?
#
loop_
_entity_poly.entity_id
_entity_poly.type
_entity_poly.pdbx_seq_one_letter_code
_entity_poly.pdbx_strand_id
1 'polypeptide(L)'
;MEKQSKKRRLHTEIVRQMLTLATSGFGLVAALAWNNVVQELVKEYITRVLPGPESGIISLLIYAIVVTTLAVTVTLQLSRALQKLKSK
;
A
#
# COMPACT_ATOMS: atom_id res chain seq x y z
N MET A 1 -14.09 -32.31 28.40
CA MET A 1 -14.18 -31.63 27.08
C MET A 1 -13.77 -30.15 27.14
N GLU A 2 -13.96 -29.46 28.27
CA GLU A 2 -13.68 -28.01 28.44
C GLU A 2 -12.20 -27.59 28.23
N LYS A 3 -11.23 -28.37 28.73
CA LYS A 3 -9.78 -28.07 28.58
C LYS A 3 -9.31 -28.04 27.12
N GLN A 4 -9.86 -28.88 26.24
CA GLN A 4 -9.47 -28.90 24.82
C GLN A 4 -10.02 -27.68 24.06
N SER A 5 -11.23 -27.22 24.39
CA SER A 5 -11.82 -26.00 23.79
C SER A 5 -10.98 -24.76 24.12
N LYS A 6 -10.55 -24.63 25.38
CA LYS A 6 -9.75 -23.48 25.85
C LYS A 6 -8.37 -23.41 25.17
N LYS A 7 -7.68 -24.55 25.00
CA LYS A 7 -6.38 -24.61 24.30
C LYS A 7 -6.48 -24.21 22.83
N ARG A 8 -7.51 -24.68 22.11
CA ARG A 8 -7.73 -24.29 20.71
C ARG A 8 -8.00 -22.79 20.56
N ARG A 9 -8.82 -22.20 21.44
CA ARG A 9 -9.07 -20.75 21.45
C ARG A 9 -7.79 -19.93 21.64
N LEU A 10 -6.92 -20.35 22.57
CA LEU A 10 -5.62 -19.69 22.80
C LEU A 10 -4.71 -19.77 21.57
N HIS A 11 -4.60 -20.94 20.94
CA HIS A 11 -3.79 -21.08 19.72
C HIS A 11 -4.32 -20.21 18.58
N THR A 12 -5.65 -20.17 18.39
CA THR A 12 -6.27 -19.31 17.38
C THR A 12 -6.00 -17.84 17.64
N GLU A 13 -6.07 -17.39 18.89
CA GLU A 13 -5.81 -15.99 19.24
C GLU A 13 -4.34 -15.62 18.98
N ILE A 14 -3.39 -16.49 19.35
CA ILE A 14 -1.96 -16.29 19.08
C ILE A 14 -1.73 -16.16 17.56
N VAL A 15 -2.28 -17.07 16.75
CA VAL A 15 -2.13 -17.00 15.28
C VAL A 15 -2.76 -15.73 14.72
N ARG A 16 -3.91 -15.29 15.24
CA ARG A 16 -4.56 -14.04 14.82
C ARG A 16 -3.69 -12.82 15.14
N GLN A 17 -3.05 -12.81 16.30
CA GLN A 17 -2.14 -11.73 16.70
C GLN A 17 -0.89 -11.72 15.83
N MET A 18 -0.29 -12.89 15.58
CA MET A 18 0.85 -13.03 14.65
C MET A 18 0.49 -12.54 13.25
N LEU A 19 -0.69 -12.92 12.73
CA LEU A 19 -1.17 -12.45 11.43
C LEU A 19 -1.33 -10.93 11.40
N THR A 20 -1.85 -10.34 12.47
CA THR A 20 -2.03 -8.89 12.57
C THR A 20 -0.69 -8.16 12.57
N LEU A 21 0.27 -8.64 13.38
CA LEU A 21 1.63 -8.09 13.41
C LEU A 21 2.33 -8.22 12.05
N ALA A 22 2.28 -9.41 11.44
CA ALA A 22 2.90 -9.65 10.14
C ALA A 22 2.28 -8.79 9.04
N THR A 23 0.94 -8.75 8.94
CA THR A 23 0.24 -7.95 7.92
C THR A 23 0.50 -6.46 8.10
N SER A 24 0.55 -5.97 9.35
CA SER A 24 0.87 -4.56 9.62
C SER A 24 2.32 -4.22 9.26
N GLY A 25 3.27 -5.08 9.62
CA GLY A 25 4.68 -4.93 9.26
C GLY A 25 4.91 -4.94 7.75
N PHE A 26 4.33 -5.93 7.04
CA PHE A 26 4.41 -5.99 5.58
C PHE A 26 3.66 -4.85 4.90
N GLY A 27 2.55 -4.37 5.46
CA GLY A 27 1.84 -3.18 4.98
C GLY A 27 2.73 -1.94 4.99
N LEU A 28 3.51 -1.75 6.07
CA LEU A 28 4.49 -0.66 6.16
C LEU A 28 5.60 -0.82 5.10
N VAL A 29 6.20 -2.00 5.00
CA VAL A 29 7.25 -2.27 3.99
C VAL A 29 6.72 -2.04 2.56
N ALA A 30 5.51 -2.51 2.26
CA ALA A 30 4.88 -2.33 0.96
C ALA A 30 4.63 -0.84 0.67
N ALA A 31 4.18 -0.05 1.66
CA ALA A 31 4.00 1.39 1.50
C ALA A 31 5.32 2.11 1.18
N LEU A 32 6.40 1.77 1.88
CA LEU A 32 7.73 2.33 1.59
C LEU A 32 8.24 1.92 0.21
N ALA A 33 8.08 0.64 -0.17
CA ALA A 33 8.52 0.14 -1.46
C ALA A 33 7.79 0.86 -2.61
N TRP A 34 6.47 1.03 -2.51
CA TRP A 34 5.69 1.70 -3.54
C TRP A 34 6.03 3.19 -3.66
N ASN A 35 6.28 3.87 -2.53
CA ASN A 35 6.79 5.24 -2.53
C ASN A 35 8.09 5.35 -3.33
N ASN A 36 9.06 4.48 -3.03
CA ASN A 36 10.36 4.50 -3.71
C ASN A 36 10.25 4.18 -5.20
N VAL A 37 9.40 3.22 -5.59
CA VAL A 37 9.16 2.89 -6.99
C VAL A 37 8.62 4.10 -7.75
N VAL A 38 7.62 4.81 -7.22
CA VAL A 38 7.07 5.98 -7.91
C VAL A 38 8.11 7.11 -8.00
N GLN A 39 8.90 7.33 -6.96
CA GLN A 39 9.96 8.34 -6.97
C GLN A 39 11.03 8.05 -8.02
N GLU A 40 11.56 6.81 -8.06
CA GLU A 40 12.62 6.46 -9.00
C GLU A 40 12.10 6.42 -10.43
N LEU A 41 10.89 5.89 -10.67
CA LEU A 41 10.27 5.91 -11.99
C LEU A 41 10.12 7.32 -12.54
N VAL A 42 9.62 8.26 -11.72
CA VAL A 42 9.45 9.66 -12.15
C VAL A 42 10.82 10.28 -12.41
N LYS A 43 11.77 10.09 -11.50
CA LYS A 43 13.13 10.65 -11.65
C LYS A 43 13.83 10.12 -12.90
N GLU A 44 13.84 8.81 -13.12
CA GLU A 44 14.51 8.17 -14.25
C GLU A 44 13.84 8.51 -15.58
N TYR A 45 12.51 8.49 -15.64
CA TYR A 45 11.76 8.79 -16.87
C TYR A 45 11.85 10.28 -17.24
N ILE A 46 11.78 11.19 -16.27
CA ILE A 46 11.75 12.64 -16.54
C ILE A 46 13.13 13.21 -16.79
N THR A 47 14.15 12.75 -16.06
CA THR A 47 15.55 13.17 -16.29
C THR A 47 16.00 12.81 -17.71
N ARG A 48 15.47 11.72 -18.27
CA ARG A 48 15.72 11.32 -19.66
C ARG A 48 15.03 12.21 -20.71
N VAL A 49 13.90 12.80 -20.36
CA VAL A 49 13.06 13.60 -21.29
C VAL A 49 13.42 15.10 -21.23
N LEU A 50 13.83 15.63 -20.08
CA LEU A 50 14.16 17.05 -19.86
C LEU A 50 15.50 17.20 -19.11
N PRO A 51 16.65 17.19 -19.81
CA PRO A 51 17.93 17.51 -19.20
C PRO A 51 18.03 19.01 -18.90
N GLY A 52 17.95 19.41 -17.62
CA GLY A 52 18.16 20.79 -17.19
C GLY A 52 18.09 21.02 -15.66
N PRO A 53 18.68 22.11 -15.12
CA PRO A 53 18.68 22.42 -13.67
C PRO A 53 17.29 22.62 -13.06
N GLU A 54 16.32 23.04 -13.88
CA GLU A 54 14.91 23.25 -13.53
C GLU A 54 14.15 21.93 -13.29
N SER A 55 14.74 20.78 -13.66
CA SER A 55 14.09 19.46 -13.66
C SER A 55 13.62 19.00 -12.27
N GLY A 56 14.18 19.52 -11.18
CA GLY A 56 13.83 19.10 -9.83
C GLY A 56 12.38 19.39 -9.45
N ILE A 57 11.91 20.63 -9.69
CA ILE A 57 10.56 21.07 -9.32
C ILE A 57 9.51 20.41 -10.22
N ILE A 58 9.80 20.30 -11.52
CA ILE A 58 8.91 19.64 -12.49
C ILE A 58 8.78 18.14 -12.16
N SER A 59 9.88 17.48 -11.78
CA SER A 59 9.87 16.09 -11.31
C SER A 59 9.01 15.91 -10.06
N LEU A 60 9.08 16.84 -9.09
CA LEU A 60 8.25 16.82 -7.88
C LEU A 60 6.76 17.02 -8.19
N LEU A 61 6.42 17.94 -9.10
CA LEU A 61 5.04 18.16 -9.53
C LEU A 61 4.45 16.93 -10.21
N ILE A 62 5.22 16.27 -11.08
CA ILE A 62 4.76 15.06 -11.78
C ILE A 62 4.64 13.89 -10.81
N TYR A 63 5.59 13.74 -9.89
CA TYR A 63 5.48 12.78 -8.79
C TYR A 63 4.17 12.97 -8.01
N ALA A 64 3.84 14.20 -7.60
CA ALA A 64 2.61 14.50 -6.88
C ALA A 64 1.36 14.10 -7.68
N ILE A 65 1.28 14.47 -8.96
CA ILE A 65 0.15 14.13 -9.84
C ILE A 65 0.00 12.61 -9.99
N VAL A 66 1.10 11.89 -10.19
CA VAL A 66 1.09 10.42 -10.34
C VAL A 66 0.60 9.76 -9.06
N VAL A 67 1.15 10.14 -7.90
CA VAL A 67 0.75 9.58 -6.60
C VAL A 67 -0.72 9.87 -6.29
N THR A 68 -1.20 11.10 -6.53
CA THR A 68 -2.61 11.46 -6.32
C THR A 68 -3.53 10.64 -7.23
N THR A 69 -3.17 10.50 -8.50
CA THR A 69 -3.97 9.72 -9.47
C THR A 69 -4.05 8.24 -9.06
N LEU A 70 -2.92 7.65 -8.66
CA LEU A 70 -2.87 6.28 -8.15
C LEU A 70 -3.72 6.13 -6.87
N ALA A 71 -3.57 7.04 -5.92
CA ALA A 71 -4.32 7.01 -4.66
C ALA A 71 -5.83 7.07 -4.88
N VAL A 72 -6.31 7.98 -5.74
CA VAL A 72 -7.73 8.09 -6.10
C VAL A 72 -8.21 6.81 -6.78
N THR A 73 -7.45 6.30 -7.75
CA THR A 73 -7.82 5.09 -8.50
C THR A 73 -7.95 3.88 -7.58
N VAL A 74 -6.96 3.63 -6.73
CA VAL A 74 -6.97 2.52 -5.77
C VAL A 74 -8.12 2.68 -4.78
N THR A 75 -8.33 3.88 -4.24
CA THR A 75 -9.42 4.15 -3.28
C THR A 75 -10.80 3.91 -3.89
N LEU A 76 -11.02 4.34 -5.14
CA LEU A 76 -12.27 4.09 -5.85
C LEU A 76 -12.49 2.60 -6.14
N GLN A 77 -11.44 1.86 -6.51
CA GLN A 77 -11.52 0.42 -6.73
C GLN A 77 -11.85 -0.34 -5.45
N LEU A 78 -11.19 0.00 -4.34
CA LEU A 78 -11.48 -0.59 -3.03
C LEU A 78 -12.91 -0.28 -2.57
N SER A 79 -13.37 0.96 -2.76
CA SER A 79 -14.75 1.36 -2.45
C SER A 79 -15.78 0.53 -3.22
N ARG A 80 -15.55 0.32 -4.53
CA ARG A 80 -16.40 -0.54 -5.36
C ARG A 80 -16.35 -2.01 -4.93
N ALA A 81 -15.18 -2.53 -4.56
CA ALA A 81 -15.04 -3.89 -4.07
C ALA A 81 -15.81 -4.11 -2.76
N LEU A 82 -15.72 -3.16 -1.83
CA LEU A 82 -16.49 -3.19 -0.58
C LEU A 82 -18.01 -3.17 -0.82
N GLN A 83 -18.48 -2.34 -1.76
CA GLN A 83 -19.90 -2.32 -2.12
C GLN A 83 -20.38 -3.67 -2.66
N LYS A 84 -19.61 -4.31 -3.54
CA LYS A 84 -19.94 -5.65 -4.07
C LYS A 84 -19.98 -6.73 -3.01
N LEU A 85 -19.08 -6.68 -2.02
CA LEU A 85 -19.06 -7.63 -0.91
C LEU A 85 -20.23 -7.40 0.06
N LYS A 86 -20.67 -6.15 0.23
CA LYS A 86 -21.81 -5.80 1.10
C LYS A 86 -23.17 -6.02 0.43
N SER A 87 -23.23 -6.02 -0.90
CA SER A 87 -24.45 -6.29 -1.68
C SER A 87 -24.76 -7.78 -1.88
N LYS A 88 -23.99 -8.68 -1.25
CA LYS A 88 -24.16 -10.14 -1.30
C LYS A 88 -24.39 -10.66 0.12
#